data_AF-A0A7G8AEC2-F1
#
_entry.id   AF-A0A7G8AEC2-F1
#
_cell.length_a   1.000
_cell.length_b   1.000
_cell.length_c   1.000
_cell.angle_alpha   90.00
_cell.angle_beta   90.00
_cell.angle_gamma   90.00
#
_symmetry.space_group_name_H-M   'P 1'
#
loop_
_entity.id
_entity.type
_entity.pdbx_description
1 polymer ?
#
loop_
_entity_poly.entity_id
_entity_poly.type
_entity_poly.pdbx_seq_one_letter_code
_entity_poly.pdbx_strand_id
1 'polypeptide(L)'
;MTNRGSTLNERIDQHLNALRNTPHGHTSGRFLSFVDVPGDSEGNVEGPDHILRILMNDVGNTVGEDFLSNVDSVPLEQFCLMSVIRNEGTGGMLRSLLDSFMSAYANPATSDEAIAILKRLEELKTVPVPASN
;
A
#
# COMPACT_ATOMS: atom_id res chain seq x y z
N MET A 1 -22.80 -19.49 1.45
CA MET A 1 -21.87 -18.84 2.40
C MET A 1 -20.50 -18.88 1.78
N THR A 2 -20.09 -17.79 1.15
CA THR A 2 -18.77 -17.68 0.49
C THR A 2 -17.71 -17.52 1.58
N ASN A 3 -16.66 -18.33 1.52
CA ASN A 3 -15.64 -18.40 2.55
C ASN A 3 -14.74 -17.15 2.44
N ARG A 4 -14.97 -16.13 3.29
CA ARG A 4 -14.28 -14.82 3.23
C ARG A 4 -12.74 -14.92 3.24
N GLY A 5 -12.19 -16.01 3.78
CA GLY A 5 -10.75 -16.28 3.76
C GLY A 5 -10.21 -16.82 2.43
N SER A 6 -11.04 -17.45 1.59
CA SER A 6 -10.62 -17.88 0.25
C SER A 6 -10.55 -16.70 -0.69
N THR A 7 -11.50 -15.78 -0.58
CA THR A 7 -11.61 -14.61 -1.46
C THR A 7 -10.46 -13.62 -1.23
N LEU A 8 -10.07 -13.33 0.03
CA LEU A 8 -8.90 -12.50 0.33
C LEU A 8 -7.60 -13.07 -0.25
N ASN A 9 -7.34 -14.36 -0.11
CA ASN A 9 -6.13 -14.99 -0.65
C ASN A 9 -6.10 -14.91 -2.18
N GLU A 10 -7.23 -15.16 -2.84
CA GLU A 10 -7.37 -15.01 -4.30
C GLU A 10 -7.07 -13.58 -4.76
N ARG A 11 -7.49 -12.56 -4.00
CA ARG A 11 -7.17 -11.15 -4.31
C ARG A 11 -5.69 -10.85 -4.17
N ILE A 12 -5.05 -11.34 -3.11
CA ILE A 12 -3.61 -11.19 -2.94
C ILE A 12 -2.87 -11.88 -4.09
N ASP A 13 -3.29 -13.08 -4.49
CA ASP A 13 -2.72 -13.78 -5.64
C ASP A 13 -2.85 -12.99 -6.94
N GLN A 14 -3.97 -12.30 -7.16
CA GLN A 14 -4.16 -11.42 -8.32
C GLN A 14 -3.15 -10.26 -8.31
N HIS A 15 -2.93 -9.60 -7.17
CA HIS A 15 -1.93 -8.54 -7.07
C HIS A 15 -0.51 -9.06 -7.31
N LEU A 16 -0.12 -10.16 -6.65
CA LEU A 16 1.21 -10.75 -6.81
C LEU A 16 1.47 -11.15 -8.28
N ASN A 17 0.50 -11.77 -8.94
CA ASN A 17 0.62 -12.13 -10.36
C ASN A 17 0.74 -10.91 -11.28
N ALA A 18 0.01 -9.83 -11.00
CA ALA A 18 0.15 -8.58 -11.75
C ALA A 18 1.56 -7.97 -11.57
N LEU A 19 2.11 -8.01 -10.36
CA LEU A 19 3.42 -7.46 -10.03
C LEU A 19 4.57 -8.24 -10.69
N ARG A 20 4.47 -9.57 -10.80
CA ARG A 20 5.50 -10.40 -11.47
C ARG A 20 5.76 -9.98 -12.93
N ASN A 21 4.75 -9.44 -13.59
CA ASN A 21 4.85 -8.99 -14.99
C ASN A 21 5.10 -7.48 -15.13
N THR A 22 5.28 -6.75 -14.01
CA THR A 22 5.44 -5.30 -14.01
C THR A 22 6.89 -4.94 -13.66
N PRO A 23 7.67 -4.32 -14.56
CA PRO A 23 9.06 -3.97 -14.26
C PRO A 23 9.15 -2.86 -13.20
N HIS A 24 10.25 -2.81 -12.46
CA HIS A 24 10.59 -1.66 -11.61
C HIS A 24 11.02 -0.45 -12.46
N GLY A 25 10.73 0.76 -11.98
CA GLY A 25 11.17 2.01 -12.60
C GLY A 25 10.11 3.11 -12.64
N HIS A 26 10.53 4.29 -13.12
CA HIS A 26 9.68 5.48 -13.13
C HIS A 26 8.43 5.35 -14.02
N THR A 27 8.52 4.59 -15.10
CA THR A 27 7.41 4.41 -16.06
C THR A 27 6.29 3.53 -15.50
N SER A 28 6.60 2.57 -14.64
CA SER A 28 5.62 1.72 -13.97
C SER A 28 5.13 2.30 -12.64
N GLY A 29 5.82 3.29 -12.09
CA GLY A 29 5.57 3.81 -10.75
C GLY A 29 6.04 2.87 -9.63
N ARG A 30 6.82 1.82 -9.98
CA ARG A 30 7.30 0.79 -9.07
C ARG A 30 8.74 1.09 -8.67
N PHE A 31 8.92 2.12 -7.86
CA PHE A 31 10.21 2.75 -7.55
C PHE A 31 11.04 1.98 -6.53
N LEU A 32 10.38 1.40 -5.51
CA LEU A 32 10.99 0.59 -4.46
C LEU A 32 11.00 -0.88 -4.87
N SER A 33 11.99 -1.60 -4.37
CA SER A 33 12.13 -3.05 -4.41
C SER A 33 12.57 -3.59 -3.05
N PHE A 34 12.65 -4.91 -2.91
CA PHE A 34 13.05 -5.55 -1.65
C PHE A 34 14.50 -5.26 -1.25
N VAL A 35 15.37 -4.87 -2.18
CA VAL A 35 16.75 -4.46 -1.84
C VAL A 35 16.78 -3.16 -1.04
N ASP A 36 15.71 -2.37 -1.11
CA ASP A 36 15.57 -1.10 -0.41
C ASP A 36 15.02 -1.28 1.03
N VAL A 37 14.57 -2.50 1.37
CA VAL A 37 13.99 -2.81 2.68
C VAL A 37 15.10 -3.14 3.70
N PRO A 38 15.20 -2.39 4.81
CA PRO A 38 16.22 -2.62 5.84
C PRO A 38 16.10 -4.02 6.45
N GLY A 39 17.20 -4.76 6.52
CA GLY A 39 17.26 -6.07 7.19
C GLY A 39 16.87 -7.27 6.33
N ASP A 40 16.46 -7.07 5.07
CA ASP A 40 16.13 -8.16 4.14
C ASP A 40 17.37 -8.74 3.42
N SER A 41 18.55 -8.13 3.62
CA SER A 41 19.82 -8.55 3.01
C SER A 41 20.38 -9.85 3.59
N GLU A 42 19.95 -10.27 4.79
CA GLU A 42 20.46 -11.44 5.49
C GLU A 42 19.36 -12.11 6.35
N GLY A 43 18.43 -12.86 5.74
CA GLY A 43 17.77 -13.93 6.51
C GLY A 43 16.26 -14.17 6.36
N ASN A 44 15.52 -13.48 5.50
CA ASN A 44 14.18 -13.96 5.17
C ASN A 44 14.29 -15.17 4.22
N VAL A 45 14.06 -16.36 4.77
CA VAL A 45 13.97 -17.62 4.02
C VAL A 45 12.78 -17.59 3.05
N GLU A 46 11.84 -16.68 3.28
CA GLU A 46 10.61 -16.49 2.54
C GLU A 46 10.79 -15.35 1.53
N GLY A 47 10.65 -15.63 0.23
CA GLY A 47 10.93 -14.66 -0.83
C GLY A 47 9.96 -13.47 -0.88
N PRO A 48 10.23 -12.48 -1.77
CA PRO A 48 9.44 -11.26 -1.97
C PRO A 48 7.91 -11.42 -1.91
N ASP A 49 7.38 -12.43 -2.61
CA ASP A 49 5.94 -12.68 -2.70
C ASP A 49 5.33 -13.08 -1.34
N HIS A 50 6.09 -13.75 -0.48
CA HIS A 50 5.62 -14.13 0.84
C HIS A 50 5.48 -12.92 1.75
N ILE A 51 6.50 -12.05 1.77
CA ILE A 51 6.48 -10.83 2.58
C ILE A 51 5.33 -9.91 2.12
N LEU A 52 5.19 -9.69 0.81
CA LEU A 52 4.05 -8.91 0.29
C LEU A 52 2.71 -9.55 0.63
N ARG A 53 2.59 -10.88 0.61
CA ARG A 53 1.36 -11.54 1.06
C ARG A 53 1.04 -11.20 2.50
N ILE A 54 2.00 -11.24 3.41
CA ILE A 54 1.78 -10.88 4.82
C ILE A 54 1.28 -9.43 4.91
N LEU A 55 1.96 -8.49 4.24
CA LEU A 55 1.62 -7.07 4.30
C LEU A 55 0.25 -6.77 3.68
N MET A 56 -0.07 -7.38 2.53
CA MET A 56 -1.38 -7.24 1.90
C MET A 56 -2.49 -7.92 2.70
N ASN A 57 -2.19 -9.02 3.41
CA ASN A 57 -3.12 -9.67 4.32
C ASN A 57 -3.43 -8.76 5.52
N ASP A 58 -2.41 -8.10 6.09
CA ASP A 58 -2.59 -7.07 7.13
C ASP A 58 -3.47 -5.91 6.65
N VAL A 59 -3.23 -5.39 5.44
CA VAL A 59 -4.12 -4.40 4.81
C VAL A 59 -5.55 -4.93 4.67
N GLY A 60 -5.73 -6.09 4.03
CA GLY A 60 -7.04 -6.66 3.76
C GLY A 60 -7.85 -6.97 5.02
N ASN A 61 -7.20 -7.44 6.09
CA ASN A 61 -7.85 -7.66 7.39
C ASN A 61 -8.23 -6.36 8.09
N THR A 62 -7.46 -5.29 7.86
CA THR A 62 -7.62 -4.02 8.58
C THR A 62 -8.61 -3.08 7.90
N VAL A 63 -8.54 -2.92 6.57
CA VAL A 63 -9.41 -2.02 5.80
C VAL A 63 -10.49 -2.73 4.99
N GLY A 64 -10.36 -4.05 4.82
CA GLY A 64 -11.34 -4.89 4.14
C GLY A 64 -10.87 -5.42 2.79
N GLU A 65 -11.41 -6.58 2.41
CA GLU A 65 -11.13 -7.25 1.14
C GLU A 65 -11.56 -6.42 -0.08
N ASP A 66 -12.69 -5.71 0.02
CA ASP A 66 -13.20 -4.88 -1.07
C ASP A 66 -12.23 -3.75 -1.41
N PHE A 67 -11.50 -3.23 -0.43
CA PHE A 67 -10.45 -2.24 -0.68
C PHE A 67 -9.35 -2.82 -1.59
N LEU A 68 -8.85 -4.03 -1.27
CA LEU A 68 -7.85 -4.70 -2.10
C LEU A 68 -8.36 -4.93 -3.53
N SER A 69 -9.65 -5.28 -3.68
CA SER A 69 -10.24 -5.49 -5.01
C SER A 69 -10.30 -4.23 -5.88
N ASN A 70 -10.20 -3.03 -5.29
CA ASN A 70 -10.36 -1.75 -5.99
C ASN A 70 -9.06 -0.93 -6.09
N VAL A 71 -7.98 -1.36 -5.42
CA VAL A 71 -6.70 -0.65 -5.47
C VAL A 71 -5.80 -1.25 -6.54
N ASP A 72 -4.99 -0.43 -7.21
CA ASP A 72 -4.00 -0.91 -8.17
C ASP A 72 -2.83 -1.63 -7.46
N SER A 73 -2.32 -2.69 -8.08
CA SER A 73 -1.27 -3.53 -7.47
C SER A 73 0.04 -2.79 -7.20
N VAL A 74 0.45 -1.87 -8.10
CA VAL A 74 1.72 -1.14 -7.93
C VAL A 74 1.66 -0.17 -6.75
N PRO A 75 0.72 0.79 -6.65
CA PRO A 75 0.60 1.64 -5.47
C PRO A 75 0.47 0.85 -4.16
N LEU A 76 -0.27 -0.26 -4.17
CA LEU A 76 -0.40 -1.13 -2.99
C LEU A 76 0.94 -1.72 -2.55
N GLU A 77 1.72 -2.27 -3.48
CA GLU A 77 3.05 -2.78 -3.18
C GLU A 77 3.98 -1.67 -2.65
N GLN A 78 4.02 -0.54 -3.34
CA GLN A 78 4.91 0.57 -2.99
C GLN A 78 4.56 1.15 -1.62
N PHE A 79 3.27 1.19 -1.27
CA PHE A 79 2.80 1.50 0.08
C PHE A 79 3.31 0.48 1.10
N CYS A 80 3.15 -0.83 0.83
CA CYS A 80 3.63 -1.90 1.72
C CYS A 80 5.15 -1.86 1.94
N LEU A 81 5.95 -1.60 0.90
CA LEU A 81 7.41 -1.50 1.03
C LEU A 81 7.80 -0.25 1.83
N MET A 82 7.19 0.90 1.51
CA MET A 82 7.48 2.15 2.21
C MET A 82 7.11 2.09 3.69
N SER A 83 5.99 1.46 4.06
CA SER A 83 5.62 1.30 5.47
C SER A 83 6.65 0.47 6.23
N VAL A 84 7.19 -0.59 5.63
CA VAL A 84 8.28 -1.38 6.24
C VAL A 84 9.56 -0.55 6.38
N ILE A 85 9.98 0.16 5.32
CA ILE A 85 11.16 1.05 5.34
C ILE A 85 11.05 2.08 6.47
N ARG A 86 9.86 2.62 6.68
CA ARG A 86 9.58 3.64 7.70
C ARG A 86 9.24 3.06 9.07
N ASN A 87 9.22 1.73 9.21
CA ASN A 87 8.81 1.03 10.42
C ASN A 87 7.40 1.46 10.92
N GLU A 88 6.48 1.62 9.99
CA GLU A 88 5.08 1.98 10.20
C GLU A 88 4.20 0.72 10.07
N GLY A 89 3.16 0.60 10.91
CA GLY A 89 2.21 -0.51 10.80
C GLY A 89 1.39 -0.39 9.51
N THR A 90 1.56 -1.30 8.54
CA THR A 90 1.03 -1.19 7.17
C THR A 90 -0.48 -0.98 7.12
N GLY A 91 -1.29 -1.96 7.52
CA GLY A 91 -2.75 -1.86 7.53
C GLY A 91 -3.25 -0.84 8.55
N GLY A 92 -2.60 -0.79 9.72
CA GLY A 92 -2.94 0.15 10.80
C GLY A 92 -2.81 1.62 10.40
N MET A 93 -1.75 1.97 9.67
CA MET A 93 -1.52 3.32 9.15
C MET A 93 -2.60 3.71 8.15
N LEU A 94 -2.95 2.80 7.23
CA LEU A 94 -4.00 3.08 6.24
C LEU A 94 -5.36 3.30 6.91
N ARG A 95 -5.71 2.48 7.91
CA ARG A 95 -6.93 2.69 8.69
C ARG A 95 -6.90 4.00 9.45
N SER A 96 -5.78 4.36 10.06
CA SER A 96 -5.63 5.65 10.76
C SER A 96 -5.82 6.84 9.81
N LEU A 97 -5.30 6.76 8.58
CA LEU A 97 -5.51 7.77 7.54
C LEU A 97 -7.01 7.92 7.21
N LEU A 98 -7.70 6.80 6.94
CA LEU A 98 -9.13 6.80 6.62
C LEU A 98 -9.97 7.36 7.78
N ASP A 99 -9.75 6.87 9.00
CA ASP A 99 -10.48 7.30 10.20
C ASP A 99 -10.28 8.79 10.48
N SER A 100 -9.05 9.28 10.32
CA SER A 100 -8.70 10.69 10.52
C SER A 100 -9.34 11.59 9.47
N PHE A 101 -9.27 11.21 8.19
CA PHE A 101 -9.88 11.96 7.11
C PHE A 101 -11.40 12.02 7.25
N MET A 102 -12.07 10.89 7.47
CA MET A 102 -13.53 10.85 7.64
C MET A 102 -13.99 11.74 8.79
N SER A 103 -13.27 11.70 9.92
CA SER A 103 -13.58 12.49 11.10
C SER A 103 -13.37 13.99 10.87
N ALA A 104 -12.25 14.37 10.24
CA ALA A 104 -11.96 15.76 9.90
C ALA A 104 -12.91 16.32 8.84
N TYR A 105 -13.27 15.51 7.84
CA TYR A 105 -14.19 15.89 6.77
C TYR A 105 -15.63 16.07 7.27
N ALA A 106 -16.09 15.21 8.19
CA ALA A 106 -17.45 15.28 8.73
C ALA A 106 -17.69 16.47 9.68
N ASN A 107 -16.62 17.10 10.19
CA ASN A 107 -16.72 18.26 11.05
C ASN A 107 -16.72 19.56 10.21
N PRO A 108 -17.80 20.38 10.22
CA PRO A 108 -17.88 21.61 9.44
C PRO A 108 -16.74 22.60 9.68
N ALA A 109 -16.12 22.59 10.87
CA ALA A 109 -15.01 23.48 11.20
C ALA A 109 -13.67 23.07 10.53
N THR A 110 -13.53 21.80 10.12
CA THR A 110 -12.29 21.23 9.56
C THR A 110 -12.47 20.62 8.17
N SER A 111 -13.69 20.63 7.62
CA SER A 111 -14.03 19.93 6.37
C SER A 111 -13.24 20.46 5.17
N ASP A 112 -13.17 21.78 5.02
CA ASP A 112 -12.41 22.42 3.94
C ASP A 112 -10.91 22.11 4.01
N GLU A 113 -10.35 22.05 5.22
CA GLU A 113 -8.95 21.71 5.44
C GLU A 113 -8.66 20.23 5.13
N ALA A 114 -9.56 19.32 5.52
CA ALA A 114 -9.45 17.91 5.16
C ALA A 114 -9.41 17.71 3.64
N ILE A 115 -10.26 18.43 2.89
CA ILE A 115 -10.24 18.42 1.42
C ILE A 115 -8.97 19.03 0.86
N ALA A 116 -8.47 20.13 1.43
CA ALA A 116 -7.21 20.73 1.01
C ALA A 116 -6.02 19.76 1.18
N ILE A 117 -5.99 19.02 2.30
CA ILE A 117 -4.97 17.99 2.56
C ILE A 117 -5.10 16.84 1.56
N LEU A 118 -6.31 16.35 1.29
CA LEU A 118 -6.51 15.30 0.28
C LEU A 118 -5.99 15.73 -1.10
N LYS A 119 -6.37 16.93 -1.55
CA LYS A 119 -5.85 17.49 -2.81
C LYS A 119 -4.33 17.61 -2.81
N ARG A 120 -3.75 17.99 -1.68
CA ARG A 120 -2.30 18.05 -1.53
C ARG A 120 -1.64 16.68 -1.69
N LEU A 121 -2.25 15.62 -1.14
CA LEU A 121 -1.77 14.25 -1.34
C LEU A 121 -1.88 13.82 -2.82
N GLU A 122 -2.97 14.19 -3.50
CA GLU A 122 -3.16 13.92 -4.93
C GLU A 122 -2.11 14.62 -5.80
N GLU A 123 -1.76 15.87 -5.48
CA GLU A 123 -0.66 16.59 -6.14
C GLU A 123 0.69 15.87 -5.93
N LEU A 124 0.97 15.45 -4.70
CA LEU A 124 2.23 14.78 -4.35
C LEU A 124 2.42 13.45 -5.09
N LYS A 125 1.34 12.76 -5.47
CA LYS A 125 1.41 11.55 -6.32
C LYS A 125 2.06 11.81 -7.68
N THR A 126 2.03 13.05 -8.18
CA THR A 126 2.60 13.42 -9.48
C THR A 126 4.04 13.90 -9.40
N VAL A 127 4.58 14.06 -8.20
CA VAL A 127 5.96 14.52 -7.99
C VAL A 127 6.92 13.45 -8.48
N PRO A 128 7.84 13.76 -9.41
CA PRO A 128 8.82 12.78 -9.88
C PRO A 128 9.71 12.31 -8.74
N VAL A 129 9.92 10.99 -8.66
CA VAL A 129 10.99 10.44 -7.82
C VAL A 129 12.33 10.93 -8.39
N PRO A 130 13.23 11.52 -7.58
CA PRO A 130 14.52 11.98 -8.08
C PRO A 130 15.32 10.81 -8.64
N ALA A 131 16.04 11.04 -9.73
CA ALA A 131 16.97 10.06 -10.27
C ALA A 131 18.07 9.79 -9.23
N SER A 132 18.29 8.52 -8.90
CA SER A 132 19.43 8.10 -8.08
C SER A 132 20.73 8.48 -8.82
N ASN A 133 21.61 9.23 -8.15
CA ASN A 133 22.98 9.50 -8.63
C ASN A 133 23.85 8.24 -8.54
#